data_AF-A0A399N5M1-F1
#
_entry.id   AF-A0A399N5M1-F1
#
_cell.length_a   1.000
_cell.length_b   1.000
_cell.length_c   1.000
_cell.angle_alpha   90.00
_cell.angle_beta   90.00
_cell.angle_gamma   90.00
#
_symmetry.space_group_name_H-M   'P 1'
#
loop_
_entity.id
_entity.type
_entity.pdbx_description
1 polymer ?
#
loop_
_entity_poly.entity_id
_entity_poly.type
_entity_poly.pdbx_seq_one_letter_code
_entity_poly.pdbx_strand_id
1 'polypeptide(L)'
;RVDRVIVFGHPTLTREVPLLVGREDVEAIVVGSTGGEDYDPRHHVTAHPAAVRVVGEPEDPAEARRWTGTWVQASRAILDEATAAEAAPLLPSGTTPAERR
;
A
#
# COMPACT_ATOMS: atom_id res chain seq x y z
N ARG A 1 -5.91 -1.56 -11.01
CA ARG A 1 -5.20 -0.29 -11.29
C ARG A 1 -5.65 0.73 -10.26
N VAL A 2 -4.75 1.59 -9.80
CA VAL A 2 -5.07 2.72 -8.93
C VAL A 2 -4.80 3.95 -9.76
N ASP A 3 -5.80 4.80 -9.88
CA ASP A 3 -5.67 6.05 -10.66
C ASP A 3 -5.69 7.28 -9.73
N ARG A 4 -6.21 7.12 -8.49
CA ARG A 4 -6.29 8.19 -7.49
C ARG A 4 -6.14 7.64 -6.08
N VAL A 5 -5.42 8.36 -5.23
CA VAL A 5 -5.33 8.12 -3.79
C VAL A 5 -5.71 9.39 -3.03
N ILE A 6 -6.59 9.24 -2.03
CA ILE A 6 -7.01 10.31 -1.13
C ILE A 6 -6.52 9.97 0.27
N VAL A 7 -5.62 10.79 0.79
CA VAL A 7 -4.99 10.62 2.11
C VAL A 7 -5.59 11.61 3.09
N PHE A 8 -5.83 11.20 4.33
CA PHE A 8 -6.36 12.07 5.37
C PHE A 8 -5.37 12.22 6.52
N GLY A 9 -5.10 13.47 6.91
CA GLY A 9 -4.30 13.80 8.09
C GLY A 9 -2.84 13.31 8.06
N HIS A 10 -2.39 12.71 9.16
CA HIS A 10 -1.03 12.15 9.31
C HIS A 10 -1.08 10.62 9.28
N PRO A 11 -0.98 10.00 8.10
CA PRO A 11 -1.19 8.57 7.98
C PRO A 11 0.07 7.82 8.43
N THR A 12 -0.10 6.73 9.18
CA THR A 12 0.96 5.75 9.39
C THR A 12 0.83 4.68 8.32
N LEU A 13 1.72 4.73 7.32
CA LEU A 13 1.67 3.84 6.17
C LEU A 13 2.94 2.99 6.09
N THR A 14 2.81 1.78 5.56
CA THR A 14 3.97 0.96 5.21
C THR A 14 4.73 1.61 4.04
N ARG A 15 6.00 1.25 3.83
CA ARG A 15 6.86 1.91 2.82
C ARG A 15 6.31 1.79 1.40
N GLU A 16 5.57 0.72 1.11
CA GLU A 16 5.01 0.40 -0.19
C GLU A 16 3.90 1.37 -0.59
N VAL A 17 3.15 1.91 0.37
CA VAL A 17 2.03 2.81 0.06
C VAL A 17 2.53 4.18 -0.44
N PRO A 18 3.48 4.88 0.21
CA PRO A 18 4.11 6.07 -0.37
C PRO A 18 4.75 5.84 -1.73
N LEU A 19 5.26 4.62 -2.01
CA LEU A 19 5.78 4.28 -3.34
C LEU A 19 4.65 4.21 -4.38
N LEU A 20 3.51 3.62 -4.04
CA LEU A 20 2.32 3.60 -4.88
C LEU A 20 1.78 5.02 -5.12
N VAL A 21 1.71 5.84 -4.07
CA VAL A 21 1.16 7.21 -4.12
C VAL A 21 2.00 8.11 -5.02
N GLY A 22 3.33 8.00 -4.97
CA GLY A 22 4.22 8.83 -5.79
C GLY A 22 4.46 8.31 -7.21
N ARG A 23 3.58 7.45 -7.75
CA ARG A 23 3.65 7.03 -9.15
C ARG A 23 3.07 8.12 -10.05
N GLU A 24 3.65 8.29 -11.24
CA GLU A 24 3.17 9.28 -12.22
C GLU A 24 1.76 9.01 -12.74
N ASP A 25 1.29 7.75 -12.69
CA ASP A 25 -0.07 7.37 -13.11
C ASP A 25 -1.10 7.41 -11.97
N VAL A 26 -0.74 7.98 -10.81
CA VAL A 26 -1.61 8.10 -9.62
C VAL A 26 -1.78 9.55 -9.22
N GLU A 27 -3.02 10.04 -9.23
CA GLU A 27 -3.34 11.35 -8.67
C GLU A 27 -3.38 11.27 -7.13
N ALA A 28 -2.51 12.03 -6.47
CA ALA A 28 -2.43 12.06 -5.02
C ALA A 28 -3.11 13.32 -4.46
N ILE A 29 -4.10 13.14 -3.59
CA ILE A 29 -4.85 14.21 -2.93
C ILE A 29 -4.71 14.04 -1.43
N VAL A 30 -4.32 15.10 -0.71
CA VAL A 30 -4.13 15.07 0.73
C VAL A 30 -5.11 16.01 1.40
N VAL A 31 -5.91 15.48 2.30
CA VAL A 31 -7.05 16.18 2.89
C VAL A 31 -6.76 16.51 4.35
N GLY A 32 -6.85 17.80 4.66
CA GLY A 32 -6.61 18.35 5.99
C GLY A 32 -5.13 18.51 6.33
N SER A 33 -4.82 19.52 7.13
CA SER A 33 -3.51 19.70 7.77
C SER A 33 -3.62 19.31 9.24
N THR A 34 -2.68 18.50 9.73
CA THR A 34 -2.67 18.02 11.14
C THR A 34 -1.69 18.79 12.02
N GLY A 35 -1.30 20.02 11.63
CA GLY A 35 -0.39 20.84 12.44
C GLY A 35 1.06 20.35 12.45
N GLY A 36 1.48 19.67 11.38
CA GLY A 36 2.84 19.17 11.13
C GLY A 36 3.18 19.30 9.64
N GLU A 37 4.26 18.64 9.18
CA GLU A 37 4.61 18.62 7.75
C GLU A 37 3.54 17.86 6.96
N ASP A 38 3.03 18.49 5.91
CA ASP A 38 2.01 17.86 5.08
C ASP A 38 2.60 16.60 4.43
N TYR A 39 1.80 15.54 4.39
CA TYR A 39 2.18 14.30 3.73
C TYR A 39 2.40 14.59 2.24
N ASP A 40 3.65 14.62 1.78
CA ASP A 40 4.00 14.82 0.37
C ASP A 40 5.08 13.83 -0.09
N PRO A 41 4.72 12.54 -0.21
CA PRO A 41 5.68 11.53 -0.61
C PRO A 41 6.17 11.82 -2.03
N ARG A 42 7.49 11.92 -2.18
CA ARG A 42 8.16 12.13 -3.47
C ARG A 42 7.80 13.45 -4.18
N HIS A 43 7.19 14.41 -3.49
CA HIS A 43 6.77 15.69 -4.09
C HIS A 43 5.77 15.54 -5.25
N HIS A 44 4.88 14.56 -5.14
CA HIS A 44 3.91 14.20 -6.17
C HIS A 44 2.45 14.48 -5.78
N VAL A 45 2.21 15.10 -4.62
CA VAL A 45 0.84 15.48 -4.24
C VAL A 45 0.31 16.56 -5.18
N THR A 46 -0.86 16.30 -5.74
CA THR A 46 -1.51 17.15 -6.75
C THR A 46 -2.39 18.22 -6.11
N ALA A 47 -2.98 17.95 -4.94
CA ALA A 47 -3.88 18.90 -4.27
C ALA A 47 -3.98 18.68 -2.76
N HIS A 48 -4.21 19.79 -2.04
CA HIS A 48 -4.46 19.83 -0.59
C HIS A 48 -5.81 20.47 -0.22
N PRO A 49 -6.96 19.83 -0.54
CA PRO A 49 -8.27 20.39 -0.19
C PRO A 49 -8.56 20.27 1.32
N ALA A 50 -9.38 21.18 1.84
CA ALA A 50 -9.86 21.10 3.22
C ALA A 50 -10.83 19.94 3.47
N ALA A 51 -11.56 19.49 2.44
CA ALA A 51 -12.54 18.41 2.51
C ALA A 51 -12.77 17.76 1.14
N VAL A 52 -13.28 16.53 1.14
CA VAL A 52 -13.70 15.78 -0.05
C VAL A 52 -15.15 15.35 0.11
N ARG A 53 -15.90 15.38 -0.99
CA ARG A 53 -17.26 14.84 -1.08
C ARG A 53 -17.33 13.84 -2.22
N VAL A 54 -17.73 12.61 -1.90
CA VAL A 54 -18.06 11.60 -2.91
C VAL A 54 -19.49 11.85 -3.39
N VAL A 55 -19.69 11.83 -4.70
CA VAL A 55 -20.99 12.07 -5.33
C VAL A 55 -21.29 10.94 -6.29
N GLY A 56 -22.52 10.42 -6.23
CA GLY A 56 -22.97 9.32 -7.07
C GLY A 56 -22.64 7.94 -6.48
N GLU A 57 -23.16 6.93 -7.16
CA GLU A 57 -22.86 5.53 -6.91
C GLU A 57 -21.95 5.00 -8.03
N PRO A 58 -21.23 3.89 -7.84
CA PRO A 58 -20.49 3.24 -8.93
C PRO A 58 -21.42 2.97 -10.11
N GLU A 59 -20.96 3.28 -11.32
CA GLU A 59 -21.73 3.05 -12.56
C GLU A 59 -22.08 1.57 -12.74
N ASP A 60 -21.12 0.68 -12.46
CA ASP A 60 -21.32 -0.77 -12.37
C ASP A 60 -20.98 -1.26 -10.94
N PRO A 61 -21.99 -1.60 -10.11
CA PRO A 61 -21.77 -2.20 -8.81
C PRO A 61 -20.99 -3.52 -8.85
N ALA A 62 -21.08 -4.29 -9.93
CA ALA A 62 -20.30 -5.52 -10.08
C ALA A 62 -18.82 -5.21 -10.31
N GLU A 63 -18.50 -4.17 -11.08
CA GLU A 63 -17.14 -3.68 -11.26
C GLU A 63 -16.53 -3.21 -9.95
N ALA A 64 -17.26 -2.42 -9.17
CA ALA A 64 -16.81 -1.97 -7.84
C ALA A 64 -16.45 -3.17 -6.94
N ARG A 65 -17.29 -4.22 -6.95
CA ARG A 65 -17.02 -5.46 -6.21
C ARG A 65 -15.81 -6.21 -6.76
N ARG A 66 -15.63 -6.30 -8.08
CA ARG A 66 -14.46 -6.93 -8.72
C ARG A 66 -13.17 -6.20 -8.34
N TRP A 67 -13.18 -4.87 -8.36
CA TRP A 67 -12.04 -4.04 -7.98
C TRP A 67 -11.63 -4.31 -6.52
N THR A 68 -12.57 -4.20 -5.57
CA THR A 68 -12.30 -4.51 -4.16
C THR A 68 -11.87 -5.96 -3.95
N GLY A 69 -12.50 -6.90 -4.65
CA GLY A 69 -12.16 -8.33 -4.59
C GLY A 69 -10.75 -8.63 -5.09
N THR A 70 -10.21 -7.86 -6.03
CA THR A 70 -8.83 -8.01 -6.51
C THR A 70 -7.83 -7.73 -5.39
N TRP A 71 -8.07 -6.68 -4.59
CA TRP A 71 -7.22 -6.35 -3.44
C TRP A 71 -7.29 -7.38 -2.32
N VAL A 72 -8.49 -7.84 -2.00
CA VAL A 72 -8.68 -8.89 -0.98
C VAL A 72 -7.94 -10.17 -1.38
N GLN A 73 -8.03 -10.56 -2.65
CA GLN A 73 -7.33 -11.74 -3.16
C GLN A 73 -5.81 -11.55 -3.13
N ALA A 74 -5.30 -10.40 -3.57
CA ALA A 74 -3.87 -10.09 -3.52
C ALA A 74 -3.32 -10.12 -2.09
N SER A 75 -4.05 -9.53 -1.13
CA SER A 75 -3.64 -9.54 0.28
C SER A 75 -3.62 -10.95 0.86
N ARG A 76 -4.60 -11.81 0.52
CA ARG A 76 -4.61 -13.20 0.96
C ARG A 76 -3.43 -13.98 0.39
N ALA A 77 -3.11 -13.81 -0.89
CA ALA A 77 -1.97 -14.46 -1.50
C ALA A 77 -0.64 -14.11 -0.80
N ILE A 78 -0.46 -12.83 -0.44
CA ILE A 78 0.73 -12.37 0.33
C ILE A 78 0.77 -13.02 1.72
N LEU A 79 -0.37 -13.10 2.41
CA LEU A 79 -0.45 -13.74 3.74
C LEU A 79 -0.21 -15.25 3.66
N ASP A 80 -0.74 -15.91 2.64
CA ASP A 80 -0.55 -17.34 2.41
C ASP A 80 0.93 -17.64 2.12
N GLU A 81 1.59 -16.82 1.30
CA GLU A 81 3.03 -16.91 1.03
C GLU A 81 3.87 -16.71 2.29
N ALA A 82 3.58 -15.67 3.08
CA ALA A 82 4.28 -15.41 4.34
C ALA A 82 4.10 -16.57 5.33
N THR A 83 2.88 -17.10 5.44
CA THR A 83 2.57 -18.25 6.30
C THR A 83 3.31 -19.51 5.84
N ALA A 84 3.37 -19.76 4.53
CA ALA A 84 4.10 -20.89 3.97
C ALA A 84 5.62 -20.76 4.20
N ALA A 85 6.17 -19.55 4.11
CA ALA A 85 7.57 -19.28 4.41
C ALA A 85 7.92 -19.52 5.90
N GLU A 86 7.02 -19.16 6.82
CA GLU A 86 7.19 -19.40 8.25
C GLU A 86 7.07 -20.88 8.62
N ALA A 87 6.21 -21.64 7.92
CA ALA A 87 6.06 -23.08 8.10
C ALA A 87 7.18 -23.90 7.46
N ALA A 88 8.06 -23.29 6.65
CA ALA A 88 9.18 -23.98 6.03
C ALA A 88 10.15 -24.49 7.11
N PRO A 89 10.63 -25.75 7.03
CA PRO A 89 11.59 -26.25 8.00
C PRO A 89 12.83 -25.37 8.00
N LEU A 90 13.25 -24.90 9.19
CA LEU A 90 14.56 -24.28 9.37
C LEU A 90 15.62 -25.34 9.05
N LEU A 91 16.12 -25.34 7.82
CA LEU A 91 17.30 -26.11 7.49
C LEU A 91 18.44 -25.56 8.35
N PRO A 92 19.13 -26.40 9.13
CA PRO A 92 20.26 -25.93 9.90
C PRO A 92 21.28 -25.34 8.92
N SER A 93 21.57 -24.04 9.05
CA SER A 93 22.65 -23.39 8.32
C SER A 93 23.95 -24.10 8.68
N GLY A 94 24.35 -25.03 7.82
CA GLY A 94 25.57 -25.81 7.95
C GLY A 94 26.78 -24.89 7.85
N THR A 95 27.09 -24.19 8.93
CA THR A 95 28.38 -23.56 9.13
C THR A 95 29.21 -24.59 9.89
N THR A 96 29.72 -25.59 9.18
CA THR A 96 30.78 -26.44 9.73
C THR A 96 32.09 -25.65 9.54
N PRO A 97 32.78 -25.23 10.62
CA PRO A 97 34.09 -24.62 10.49
C PRO A 97 35.03 -25.68 9.92
N ALA A 98 35.56 -25.45 8.73
CA ALA A 98 36.62 -26.27 8.17
C ALA A 98 37.88 -26.12 9.05
N GLU A 99 38.20 -27.16 9.80
CA GLU A 99 39.47 -27.31 10.51
C GLU A 99 40.62 -27.23 9.50
N ARG A 100 41.34 -26.09 9.49
CA ARG A 100 42.64 -25.99 8.84
C ARG A 100 43.69 -26.63 9.75
N ARG A 101 44.30 -27.72 9.24
CA ARG A 101 45.58 -28.25 9.71
C ARG A 101 46.72 -27.27 9.47
#